data_AF-A0A947DEQ0-F1
#
_entry.id   AF-A0A947DEQ0-F1
#
_cell.length_a   1.000
_cell.length_b   1.000
_cell.length_c   1.000
_cell.angle_alpha   90.00
_cell.angle_beta   90.00
_cell.angle_gamma   90.00
#
_symmetry.space_group_name_H-M   'P 1'
#
loop_
_entity.id
_entity.type
_entity.pdbx_description
1 polymer ?
#
loop_
_entity_poly.entity_id
_entity_poly.type
_entity_poly.pdbx_seq_one_letter_code
_entity_poly.pdbx_strand_id
1 'polypeptide(L)'
;MSNSLAIAAVTTTLQSLINQGIRSAIDSATVTAVTLEKAQANGDSNRINLLLYHAMPKLELGHQQSLQPRGKVRTPQKTSVALDLYYLVAAYGENGSEAKSHLLLGRVIQFLSDGLTLGAAEIETATARELPNSDLHRQLEKIQISPVALTFEEMSKVWQVLQNPYRPSVALKVSVIMIDIGGPVGGAMPVLSRSGVGDGPFVMPGLPPMITGITLPHRQPSARVGDRVLVRGEHFAGDAVTVQLRHPLLAKPIDLVPQVPPSATSVETMLSPDSPWLAGFWTVAVGVLRASGSMRVSNEFPLAVAPIISGLDPLEVSAGNVSLSLTCVPAVRGDQRVMLIWGDRTIAVYEMSHPEDDPRASRLTFRIRELTPGVYPVRLRVDGVDSMPVDVSAVPMQVDPQQQVRITVP
;
A
#
# COMPACT_ATOMS: atom_id res chain seq x y z
N MET A 1 19.59 -15.55 -12.28
CA MET A 1 18.43 -15.02 -13.02
C MET A 1 18.92 -14.23 -14.20
N SER A 2 18.15 -14.23 -15.28
CA SER A 2 18.60 -13.75 -16.59
C SER A 2 17.76 -12.57 -17.06
N ASN A 3 18.34 -11.71 -17.88
CA ASN A 3 17.72 -10.54 -18.47
C ASN A 3 16.84 -10.91 -19.67
N SER A 4 16.26 -9.90 -20.33
CA SER A 4 15.38 -10.08 -21.49
C SER A 4 16.06 -10.75 -22.70
N LEU A 5 17.39 -10.82 -22.74
CA LEU A 5 18.15 -11.50 -23.80
C LEU A 5 18.22 -13.03 -23.61
N ALA A 6 17.67 -13.56 -22.51
CA ALA A 6 17.72 -14.99 -22.18
C ALA A 6 17.23 -15.90 -23.32
N ILE A 7 16.12 -15.55 -23.98
CA ILE A 7 15.56 -16.37 -25.07
C ILE A 7 16.51 -16.40 -26.26
N ALA A 8 17.04 -15.24 -26.67
CA ALA A 8 17.98 -15.13 -27.78
C ALA A 8 19.30 -15.86 -27.48
N ALA A 9 19.76 -15.78 -26.23
CA ALA A 9 20.95 -16.49 -25.75
C ALA A 9 20.77 -18.01 -25.83
N VAL A 10 19.58 -18.54 -25.48
CA VAL A 10 19.26 -19.96 -25.66
C VAL A 10 19.33 -20.36 -27.12
N THR A 11 18.70 -19.59 -28.03
CA THR A 11 18.71 -19.89 -29.47
C THR A 11 20.14 -19.94 -30.02
N THR A 12 20.97 -18.96 -29.67
CA THR A 12 22.38 -18.85 -30.10
C THR A 12 23.21 -20.01 -29.55
N THR A 13 22.99 -20.39 -28.29
CA THR A 13 23.67 -21.53 -27.66
C THR A 13 23.28 -22.85 -28.34
N LEU A 14 22.00 -23.03 -28.63
CA LEU A 14 21.48 -24.24 -29.28
C LEU A 14 22.00 -24.36 -30.73
N GLN A 15 22.11 -23.25 -31.46
CA GLN A 15 22.78 -23.20 -32.76
C GLN A 15 24.24 -23.66 -32.67
N SER A 16 25.01 -23.10 -31.72
CA SER A 16 26.43 -23.43 -31.54
C SER A 16 26.63 -24.91 -31.19
N LEU A 17 25.82 -25.45 -30.27
CA LEU A 17 25.92 -26.84 -29.84
C LEU A 17 25.58 -27.84 -30.95
N ILE A 18 24.49 -27.61 -31.67
CA ILE A 18 24.13 -28.50 -32.78
C ILE A 18 25.18 -28.40 -33.90
N ASN A 19 25.71 -27.21 -34.17
CA ASN A 19 26.77 -27.03 -35.16
C ASN A 19 28.04 -27.81 -34.75
N GLN A 20 28.45 -27.73 -33.48
CA GLN A 20 29.57 -28.53 -32.96
C GLN A 20 29.32 -30.04 -33.04
N GLY A 21 28.12 -30.49 -32.66
CA GLY A 21 27.76 -31.92 -32.71
C GLY A 21 27.75 -32.50 -34.12
N ILE A 22 27.37 -31.69 -35.12
CA ILE A 22 27.24 -32.12 -36.52
C ILE A 22 28.54 -31.99 -37.30
N ARG A 23 29.40 -31.00 -36.98
CA ARG A 23 30.74 -30.85 -37.60
C ARG A 23 31.58 -32.12 -37.50
N SER A 24 31.39 -32.93 -36.46
CA SER A 24 32.04 -34.24 -36.31
C SER A 24 31.69 -35.26 -37.40
N ALA A 25 30.57 -35.06 -38.13
CA ALA A 25 30.02 -36.01 -39.09
C ALA A 25 29.90 -35.46 -40.51
N ILE A 26 29.62 -34.16 -40.69
CA ILE A 26 29.44 -33.53 -42.01
C ILE A 26 30.04 -32.12 -41.98
N ASP A 27 31.11 -31.91 -42.75
CA ASP A 27 31.92 -30.69 -42.73
C ASP A 27 31.19 -29.45 -43.31
N SER A 28 30.10 -29.67 -44.07
CA SER A 28 29.38 -28.61 -44.81
C SER A 28 27.96 -28.32 -44.30
N ALA A 29 27.58 -28.79 -43.12
CA ALA A 29 26.25 -28.56 -42.56
C ALA A 29 26.20 -27.26 -41.73
N THR A 30 25.26 -26.36 -42.02
CA THR A 30 25.09 -25.09 -41.28
C THR A 30 23.80 -25.07 -40.47
N VAL A 31 23.88 -24.65 -39.21
CA VAL A 31 22.69 -24.46 -38.36
C VAL A 31 22.24 -23.01 -38.44
N THR A 32 20.95 -22.79 -38.65
CA THR A 32 20.33 -21.46 -38.79
C THR A 32 19.10 -21.36 -37.89
N ALA A 33 18.76 -20.14 -37.42
CA ALA A 33 17.46 -19.85 -36.82
C ALA A 33 16.82 -18.69 -37.60
N VAL A 34 16.39 -19.01 -38.81
CA VAL A 34 15.69 -18.05 -39.69
C VAL A 34 14.25 -18.50 -39.90
N THR A 35 13.42 -17.59 -40.38
CA THR A 35 12.06 -17.91 -40.83
C THR A 35 12.08 -19.04 -41.85
N LEU A 36 11.10 -19.96 -41.79
CA LEU A 36 11.02 -21.13 -42.66
C LEU A 36 11.11 -20.79 -44.15
N GLU A 37 10.52 -19.68 -44.59
CA GLU A 37 10.57 -19.20 -45.97
C GLU A 37 12.00 -18.93 -46.45
N LYS A 38 12.80 -18.22 -45.65
CA LYS A 38 14.23 -17.97 -45.91
C LYS A 38 15.05 -19.26 -45.82
N ALA A 39 14.69 -20.15 -44.91
CA ALA A 39 15.29 -21.48 -44.80
C ALA A 39 14.95 -22.38 -46.00
N GLN A 40 13.97 -22.06 -46.82
CA GLN A 40 13.67 -22.80 -48.04
C GLN A 40 14.45 -22.24 -49.24
N ALA A 41 14.53 -20.91 -49.37
CA ALA A 41 15.12 -20.22 -50.53
C ALA A 41 16.60 -20.55 -50.82
N ASN A 42 17.46 -20.72 -49.81
CA ASN A 42 18.91 -20.95 -50.01
C ASN A 42 19.32 -22.43 -50.20
N GLY A 43 18.90 -23.07 -51.30
CA GLY A 43 19.02 -24.53 -51.54
C GLY A 43 20.42 -25.15 -51.68
N ASP A 44 21.48 -24.36 -51.67
CA ASP A 44 22.81 -24.78 -52.16
C ASP A 44 23.66 -25.52 -51.12
N SER A 45 23.23 -25.61 -49.85
CA SER A 45 24.00 -26.27 -48.80
C SER A 45 23.14 -27.08 -47.82
N ASN A 46 23.77 -28.06 -47.18
CA ASN A 46 23.16 -28.83 -46.09
C ASN A 46 22.94 -27.90 -44.90
N ARG A 47 21.72 -27.85 -44.39
CA ARG A 47 21.36 -26.94 -43.30
C ARG A 47 20.30 -27.50 -42.38
N ILE A 48 20.33 -27.01 -41.16
CA ILE A 48 19.35 -27.34 -40.13
C ILE A 48 18.77 -26.03 -39.63
N ASN A 49 17.45 -25.90 -39.72
CA ASN A 49 16.75 -24.73 -39.24
C ASN A 49 16.12 -25.01 -37.89
N LEU A 50 16.31 -24.06 -36.97
CA LEU A 50 15.76 -24.05 -35.62
C LEU A 50 14.66 -23.00 -35.57
N LEU A 51 13.45 -23.43 -35.28
CA LEU A 51 12.28 -22.56 -35.19
C LEU A 51 11.71 -22.61 -33.78
N LEU A 52 11.70 -21.48 -33.07
CA LEU A 52 10.93 -21.34 -31.84
C LEU A 52 9.45 -21.15 -32.20
N TYR A 53 8.60 -22.14 -31.92
CA TYR A 53 7.18 -22.09 -32.29
C TYR A 53 6.26 -21.86 -31.09
N HIS A 54 6.72 -22.14 -29.88
CA HIS A 54 5.92 -21.94 -28.68
C HIS A 54 6.78 -21.60 -27.46
N ALA A 55 6.29 -20.71 -26.59
CA ALA A 55 6.92 -20.34 -25.33
C ALA A 55 5.83 -20.28 -24.26
N MET A 56 6.00 -21.02 -23.16
CA MET A 56 5.03 -21.08 -22.08
C MET A 56 5.68 -20.80 -20.73
N PRO A 57 4.95 -20.18 -19.78
CA PRO A 57 5.39 -20.15 -18.40
C PRO A 57 5.39 -21.55 -17.80
N LYS A 58 6.48 -21.91 -17.12
CA LYS A 58 6.57 -23.17 -16.39
C LYS A 58 5.85 -23.03 -15.05
N LEU A 59 4.65 -23.60 -14.97
CA LEU A 59 3.78 -23.46 -13.79
C LEU A 59 4.35 -24.10 -12.51
N GLU A 60 5.15 -25.16 -12.64
CA GLU A 60 5.80 -25.85 -11.51
C GLU A 60 6.82 -24.97 -10.76
N LEU A 61 7.39 -23.98 -11.45
CA LEU A 61 8.25 -22.94 -10.88
C LEU A 61 7.58 -21.56 -10.97
N GLY A 62 6.24 -21.52 -10.86
CA GLY A 62 5.45 -20.28 -10.89
C GLY A 62 6.02 -19.20 -9.97
N HIS A 63 5.85 -17.93 -10.34
CA HIS A 63 6.44 -16.71 -9.74
C HIS A 63 7.32 -16.99 -8.51
N GLN A 64 8.57 -17.41 -8.75
CA GLN A 64 9.49 -17.69 -7.66
C GLN A 64 9.89 -16.37 -7.01
N GLN A 65 9.14 -16.01 -5.98
CA GLN A 65 9.60 -15.09 -4.97
C GLN A 65 10.72 -15.80 -4.22
N SER A 66 11.97 -15.48 -4.55
CA SER A 66 13.13 -16.00 -3.81
C SER A 66 12.97 -15.67 -2.33
N LEU A 67 12.57 -16.65 -1.52
CA LEU A 67 12.50 -16.54 -0.06
C LEU A 67 13.94 -16.65 0.46
N GLN A 68 14.66 -15.53 0.53
CA GLN A 68 15.93 -15.55 1.24
C GLN A 68 15.68 -15.70 2.75
N PRO A 69 16.51 -16.51 3.45
CA PRO A 69 16.46 -16.61 4.90
C PRO A 69 16.71 -15.25 5.55
N ARG A 70 16.14 -15.05 6.75
CA ARG A 70 16.25 -13.84 7.59
C ARG A 70 17.71 -13.43 7.85
N GLY A 71 18.33 -12.76 6.90
CA GLY A 71 19.62 -12.07 7.06
C GLY A 71 19.41 -10.62 7.48
N LYS A 72 20.41 -10.03 8.15
CA LYS A 72 20.41 -8.63 8.62
C LYS A 72 20.29 -7.60 7.48
N VAL A 73 20.55 -8.00 6.23
CA VAL A 73 20.41 -7.18 5.03
C VAL A 73 19.44 -7.89 4.10
N ARG A 74 18.21 -7.37 3.98
CA ARG A 74 17.28 -7.83 2.95
C ARG A 74 17.77 -7.25 1.64
N THR A 75 18.38 -8.09 0.80
CA THR A 75 18.62 -7.69 -0.59
C THR A 75 17.27 -7.57 -1.31
N PRO A 76 17.13 -6.58 -2.20
CA PRO A 76 15.94 -6.46 -3.02
C PRO A 76 15.59 -7.77 -3.73
N GLN A 77 14.38 -8.26 -3.49
CA GLN A 77 13.80 -9.46 -4.09
C GLN A 77 13.42 -9.21 -5.56
N LYS A 78 14.21 -9.70 -6.50
CA LYS A 78 13.81 -9.74 -7.91
C LYS A 78 12.79 -10.86 -8.11
N THR A 79 11.65 -10.51 -8.71
CA THR A 79 10.68 -11.52 -9.16
C THR A 79 11.12 -12.02 -10.52
N SER A 80 11.13 -13.34 -10.68
CA SER A 80 11.50 -14.00 -11.94
C SER A 80 10.36 -14.88 -12.44
N VAL A 81 10.30 -15.04 -13.76
CA VAL A 81 9.35 -15.91 -14.44
C VAL A 81 10.13 -17.06 -15.07
N ALA A 82 9.75 -18.29 -14.73
CA ALA A 82 10.25 -19.50 -15.36
C ALA A 82 9.50 -19.78 -16.66
N LEU A 83 10.23 -20.11 -17.72
CA LEU A 83 9.72 -20.39 -19.06
C LEU A 83 10.22 -21.76 -19.56
N ASP A 84 9.33 -22.42 -20.29
CA ASP A 84 9.59 -23.56 -21.15
C ASP A 84 9.50 -23.10 -22.62
N LEU A 85 10.56 -23.32 -23.40
CA LEU A 85 10.60 -22.99 -24.83
C LEU A 85 10.53 -24.24 -25.68
N TYR A 86 9.71 -24.22 -26.73
CA TYR A 86 9.55 -25.32 -27.66
C TYR A 86 10.09 -24.96 -29.04
N TYR A 87 11.11 -25.71 -29.46
CA TYR A 87 11.79 -25.55 -30.73
C TYR A 87 11.41 -26.68 -31.68
N LEU A 88 11.37 -26.38 -32.98
CA LEU A 88 11.22 -27.34 -34.06
C LEU A 88 12.51 -27.35 -34.87
N VAL A 89 13.08 -28.53 -35.08
CA VAL A 89 14.28 -28.75 -35.87
C VAL A 89 13.89 -29.35 -37.21
N ALA A 90 14.12 -28.60 -38.29
CA ALA A 90 13.87 -29.04 -39.66
C ALA A 90 15.19 -29.12 -40.43
N ALA A 91 15.46 -30.27 -41.04
CA ALA A 91 16.66 -30.48 -41.84
C ALA A 91 16.39 -30.26 -43.34
N TYR A 92 17.33 -29.62 -44.02
CA TYR A 92 17.31 -29.39 -45.46
C TYR A 92 18.60 -29.91 -46.06
N GLY A 93 18.48 -30.88 -46.95
CA GLY A 93 19.57 -31.38 -47.75
C GLY A 93 19.91 -30.44 -48.91
N GLU A 94 21.19 -30.41 -49.26
CA GLU A 94 21.71 -29.78 -50.47
C GLU A 94 20.91 -30.23 -51.71
N ASN A 95 20.59 -29.27 -52.60
CA ASN A 95 19.82 -29.48 -53.82
C ASN A 95 18.45 -30.15 -53.59
N GLY A 96 17.89 -30.03 -52.37
CA GLY A 96 16.60 -30.61 -52.02
C GLY A 96 16.62 -32.14 -51.85
N SER A 97 17.80 -32.75 -51.65
CA SER A 97 17.91 -34.20 -51.45
C SER A 97 17.25 -34.65 -50.13
N GLU A 98 16.21 -35.49 -50.22
CA GLU A 98 15.53 -36.05 -49.05
C GLU A 98 16.42 -37.00 -48.24
N ALA A 99 17.24 -37.82 -48.91
CA ALA A 99 18.15 -38.74 -48.24
C ALA A 99 19.16 -38.01 -47.34
N LYS A 100 19.74 -36.90 -47.84
CA LYS A 100 20.63 -36.03 -47.05
C LYS A 100 19.88 -35.36 -45.89
N SER A 101 18.63 -34.95 -46.12
CA SER A 101 17.77 -34.36 -45.09
C SER A 101 17.49 -35.34 -43.94
N HIS A 102 17.15 -36.60 -44.27
CA HIS A 102 16.90 -37.65 -43.27
C HIS A 102 18.17 -38.04 -42.52
N LEU A 103 19.32 -38.07 -43.20
CA LEU A 103 20.61 -38.34 -42.57
C LEU A 103 20.95 -37.26 -41.53
N LEU A 104 20.79 -35.98 -41.88
CA LEU A 104 20.96 -34.85 -40.95
C LEU A 104 20.01 -34.97 -39.75
N LEU A 105 18.75 -35.32 -39.99
CA LEU A 105 17.75 -35.49 -38.93
C LEU A 105 18.13 -36.64 -37.98
N GLY A 106 18.55 -37.79 -38.53
CA GLY A 106 19.03 -38.92 -37.73
C GLY A 106 20.24 -38.55 -36.87
N ARG A 107 21.15 -37.73 -37.38
CA ARG A 107 22.31 -37.25 -36.62
C ARG A 107 21.90 -36.30 -35.49
N VAL A 108 20.95 -35.41 -35.73
CA VAL A 108 20.38 -34.56 -34.68
C VAL A 108 19.74 -35.41 -33.58
N ILE A 109 18.95 -36.43 -33.95
CA ILE A 109 18.32 -37.34 -32.98
C ILE A 109 19.38 -38.07 -32.17
N GLN A 110 20.44 -38.58 -32.81
CA GLN A 110 21.56 -39.22 -32.13
C GLN A 110 22.29 -38.28 -31.17
N PHE A 111 22.43 -37.00 -31.53
CA PHE A 111 23.06 -36.01 -30.66
C PHE A 111 22.18 -35.64 -29.45
N LEU A 112 20.86 -35.73 -29.60
CA LEU A 112 19.89 -35.34 -28.58
C LEU A 112 19.37 -36.51 -27.72
N SER A 113 19.75 -37.76 -28.04
CA SER A 113 19.22 -38.96 -27.40
C SER A 113 19.48 -39.01 -25.90
N ASP A 114 20.61 -38.47 -25.47
CA ASP A 114 21.07 -38.59 -24.08
C ASP A 114 20.56 -37.47 -23.18
N GLY A 115 19.81 -36.52 -23.76
CA GLY A 115 19.42 -35.28 -23.09
C GLY A 115 20.63 -34.37 -22.87
N LEU A 116 20.49 -33.08 -23.20
CA LEU A 116 21.59 -32.13 -23.05
C LEU A 116 21.30 -31.21 -21.88
N THR A 117 22.31 -30.94 -21.05
CA THR A 117 22.24 -29.90 -20.03
C THR A 117 23.25 -28.82 -20.38
N LEU A 118 22.79 -27.58 -20.54
CA LEU A 118 23.63 -26.44 -20.86
C LEU A 118 24.42 -25.99 -19.63
N GLY A 119 25.74 -25.98 -19.77
CA GLY A 119 26.65 -25.40 -18.78
C GLY A 119 26.82 -23.89 -18.97
N ALA A 120 27.23 -23.19 -17.89
CA ALA A 120 27.52 -21.75 -17.96
C ALA A 120 28.59 -21.41 -19.00
N ALA A 121 29.65 -22.22 -19.11
CA ALA A 121 30.75 -22.01 -20.05
C ALA A 121 30.32 -22.15 -21.52
N GLU A 122 29.41 -23.08 -21.84
CA GLU A 122 28.89 -23.26 -23.20
C GLU A 122 28.01 -22.07 -23.61
N ILE A 123 27.20 -21.56 -22.68
CA ILE A 123 26.37 -20.38 -22.90
C ILE A 123 27.26 -19.14 -23.10
N GLU A 124 28.28 -18.97 -22.25
CA GLU A 124 29.18 -17.82 -22.31
C GLU A 124 29.97 -17.82 -23.63
N THR A 125 30.52 -18.96 -24.04
CA THR A 125 31.26 -19.07 -25.31
C THR A 125 30.39 -18.84 -26.54
N ALA A 126 29.14 -19.34 -26.53
CA ALA A 126 28.20 -19.12 -27.64
C ALA A 126 27.69 -17.67 -27.72
N THR A 127 27.50 -17.01 -26.58
CA THR A 127 26.91 -15.66 -26.54
C THR A 127 27.93 -14.54 -26.62
N ALA A 128 29.22 -14.82 -26.38
CA ALA A 128 30.30 -13.82 -26.32
C ALA A 128 30.38 -12.88 -27.54
N ARG A 129 30.03 -13.37 -28.75
CA ARG A 129 30.15 -12.59 -30.00
C ARG A 129 28.88 -11.82 -30.36
N GLU A 130 27.72 -12.44 -30.25
CA GLU A 130 26.44 -11.86 -30.72
C GLU A 130 25.65 -11.16 -29.62
N LEU A 131 25.78 -11.61 -28.37
CA LEU A 131 24.98 -11.17 -27.22
C LEU A 131 25.87 -10.94 -25.99
N PRO A 132 26.82 -9.98 -26.02
CA PRO A 132 27.80 -9.78 -24.94
C PRO A 132 27.17 -9.38 -23.60
N ASN A 133 25.96 -8.81 -23.64
CA ASN A 133 25.22 -8.38 -22.45
C ASN A 133 24.33 -9.48 -21.85
N SER A 134 24.39 -10.72 -22.36
CA SER A 134 23.60 -11.84 -21.82
C SER A 134 24.16 -12.32 -20.48
N ASP A 135 23.30 -12.39 -19.47
CA ASP A 135 23.58 -12.92 -18.13
C ASP A 135 22.99 -14.33 -17.92
N LEU A 136 22.53 -14.99 -18.99
CA LEU A 136 21.99 -16.36 -18.93
C LEU A 136 22.96 -17.36 -18.29
N HIS A 137 24.27 -17.18 -18.51
CA HIS A 137 25.33 -17.99 -17.90
C HIS A 137 25.38 -17.90 -16.36
N ARG A 138 24.77 -16.87 -15.76
CA ARG A 138 24.69 -16.66 -14.30
C ARG A 138 23.44 -17.28 -13.68
N GLN A 139 22.58 -17.92 -14.48
CA GLN A 139 21.44 -18.66 -13.96
C GLN A 139 21.94 -19.86 -13.13
N LEU A 140 21.33 -20.06 -11.96
CA LEU A 140 21.72 -21.15 -11.04
C LEU A 140 21.11 -22.48 -11.47
N GLU A 141 19.89 -22.42 -12.00
CA GLU A 141 19.13 -23.54 -12.52
C GLU A 141 19.74 -24.00 -13.84
N LYS A 142 20.09 -25.28 -13.92
CA LYS A 142 20.61 -25.90 -15.14
C LYS A 142 19.52 -25.92 -16.21
N ILE A 143 19.86 -25.50 -17.42
CA ILE A 143 18.96 -25.55 -18.57
C ILE A 143 19.10 -26.93 -19.21
N GLN A 144 18.01 -27.67 -19.28
CA GLN A 144 17.90 -28.99 -19.89
C GLN A 144 17.18 -28.89 -21.23
N ILE A 145 17.69 -29.62 -22.21
CA ILE A 145 17.10 -29.80 -23.54
C ILE A 145 16.64 -31.26 -23.63
N SER A 146 15.40 -31.48 -24.02
CA SER A 146 14.82 -32.81 -24.15
C SER A 146 13.96 -32.91 -25.41
N PRO A 147 13.99 -34.04 -26.13
CA PRO A 147 13.10 -34.27 -27.26
C PRO A 147 11.65 -34.40 -26.79
N VAL A 148 10.73 -33.87 -27.57
CA VAL A 148 9.28 -33.99 -27.35
C VAL A 148 8.70 -34.90 -28.42
N ALA A 149 8.05 -35.97 -27.99
CA ALA A 149 7.30 -36.84 -28.88
C ALA A 149 5.98 -36.15 -29.25
N LEU A 150 5.90 -35.62 -30.47
CA LEU A 150 4.65 -35.14 -31.05
C LEU A 150 4.05 -36.23 -31.92
N THR A 151 2.73 -36.41 -31.84
CA THR A 151 1.99 -37.23 -32.78
C THR A 151 2.03 -36.60 -34.18
N PHE A 152 1.76 -37.41 -35.20
CA PHE A 152 1.67 -36.89 -36.57
C PHE A 152 0.60 -35.80 -36.71
N GLU A 153 -0.55 -35.95 -36.03
CA GLU A 153 -1.62 -34.96 -36.04
C GLU A 153 -1.19 -33.61 -35.46
N GLU A 154 -0.51 -33.63 -34.31
CA GLU A 154 0.01 -32.41 -33.67
C GLU A 154 1.08 -31.73 -34.54
N MET A 155 2.00 -32.52 -35.10
CA MET A 155 3.03 -32.02 -36.00
C MET A 155 2.40 -31.40 -37.25
N SER A 156 1.39 -32.06 -37.84
CA SER A 156 0.66 -31.55 -39.00
C SER A 156 -0.02 -30.21 -38.70
N LYS A 157 -0.65 -30.07 -37.51
CA LYS A 157 -1.24 -28.80 -37.06
C LYS A 157 -0.20 -27.69 -36.92
N VAL A 158 0.98 -27.99 -36.36
CA VAL A 158 2.08 -27.00 -36.25
C VAL A 158 2.50 -26.51 -37.64
N TRP A 159 2.73 -27.42 -38.59
CA TRP A 159 3.11 -27.06 -39.96
C TRP A 159 2.00 -26.32 -40.71
N GLN A 160 0.73 -26.66 -40.48
CA GLN A 160 -0.41 -25.99 -41.06
C GLN A 160 -0.53 -24.53 -40.60
N VAL A 161 -0.31 -24.27 -39.30
CA VAL A 161 -0.29 -22.90 -38.74
C VAL A 161 0.86 -22.09 -39.34
N LEU A 162 1.99 -22.73 -39.61
CA LEU A 162 3.15 -22.09 -40.23
C LEU A 162 2.99 -21.87 -41.74
N GLN A 163 1.91 -22.35 -42.37
CA GLN A 163 1.63 -22.23 -43.81
C GLN A 163 2.77 -22.74 -44.72
N ASN A 164 3.55 -23.71 -44.25
CA ASN A 164 4.69 -24.28 -44.97
C ASN A 164 4.43 -25.74 -45.33
N PRO A 165 5.05 -26.28 -46.41
CA PRO A 165 4.92 -27.68 -46.75
C PRO A 165 5.45 -28.54 -45.60
N TYR A 166 4.67 -29.56 -45.23
CA TYR A 166 5.05 -30.50 -44.17
C TYR A 166 6.41 -31.13 -44.48
N ARG A 167 7.29 -31.13 -43.48
CA ARG A 167 8.58 -31.82 -43.55
C ARG A 167 8.84 -32.62 -42.27
N PRO A 168 9.57 -33.74 -42.38
CA PRO A 168 10.05 -34.47 -41.21
C PRO A 168 10.88 -33.56 -40.31
N SER A 169 10.45 -33.43 -39.06
CA SER A 169 11.05 -32.52 -38.08
C SER A 169 11.01 -33.12 -36.68
N VAL A 170 11.94 -32.69 -35.83
CA VAL A 170 12.02 -33.10 -34.43
C VAL A 170 11.65 -31.92 -33.53
N ALA A 171 10.76 -32.14 -32.58
CA ALA A 171 10.41 -31.13 -31.59
C ALA A 171 11.27 -31.26 -30.34
N LEU A 172 11.70 -30.12 -29.79
CA LEU A 172 12.55 -30.02 -28.61
C LEU A 172 11.91 -29.10 -27.58
N LYS A 173 12.07 -29.45 -26.32
CA LYS A 173 11.72 -28.61 -25.17
C LYS A 173 12.99 -28.18 -24.46
N VAL A 174 13.09 -26.89 -24.16
CA VAL A 174 14.17 -26.28 -23.37
C VAL A 174 13.58 -25.74 -22.07
N SER A 175 14.07 -26.23 -20.93
CA SER A 175 13.56 -25.95 -19.57
C SER A 175 14.73 -26.00 -18.59
N VAL A 176 14.93 -25.12 -17.60
CA VAL A 176 14.10 -23.99 -17.15
C VAL A 176 14.84 -22.71 -17.51
N ILE A 177 14.14 -21.74 -18.11
CA ILE A 177 14.72 -20.43 -18.43
C ILE A 177 14.07 -19.39 -17.54
N MET A 178 14.87 -18.64 -16.77
CA MET A 178 14.35 -17.69 -15.79
C MET A 178 14.64 -16.25 -16.22
N ILE A 179 13.57 -15.47 -16.43
CA ILE A 179 13.65 -14.06 -16.81
C ILE A 179 13.26 -13.17 -15.64
N ASP A 180 14.11 -12.21 -15.30
CA ASP A 180 13.85 -11.19 -14.29
C ASP A 180 12.84 -10.14 -14.78
N ILE A 181 11.87 -9.81 -13.92
CA ILE A 181 11.00 -8.66 -14.09
C ILE A 181 11.76 -7.44 -13.56
N GLY A 182 12.25 -6.60 -14.46
CA GLY A 182 13.06 -5.42 -14.16
C GLY A 182 12.26 -4.29 -13.49
N GLY A 183 11.95 -4.45 -12.20
CA GLY A 183 11.41 -3.39 -11.36
C GLY A 183 12.44 -2.90 -10.33
N PRO A 184 12.49 -1.60 -9.99
CA PRO A 184 13.25 -1.14 -8.84
C PRO A 184 12.63 -1.75 -7.59
N VAL A 185 13.33 -2.72 -7.01
CA VAL A 185 12.85 -3.38 -5.81
C VAL A 185 13.24 -2.50 -4.62
N GLY A 186 12.25 -1.87 -4.00
CA GLY A 186 12.43 -1.17 -2.73
C GLY A 186 12.83 -2.17 -1.66
N GLY A 187 14.09 -2.15 -1.23
CA GLY A 187 14.52 -2.89 -0.05
C GLY A 187 13.83 -2.32 1.18
N ALA A 188 12.89 -3.07 1.77
CA ALA A 188 12.31 -2.68 3.05
C ALA A 188 13.42 -2.60 4.10
N MET A 189 13.48 -1.49 4.85
CA MET A 189 14.50 -1.31 5.88
C MET A 189 14.46 -2.47 6.89
N PRO A 190 15.62 -3.03 7.29
CA PRO A 190 15.66 -4.08 8.30
C PRO A 190 15.11 -3.53 9.62
N VAL A 191 14.27 -4.32 10.28
CA VAL A 191 13.77 -3.99 11.63
C VAL A 191 14.95 -4.08 12.60
N LEU A 192 15.45 -2.93 13.04
CA LEU A 192 16.68 -2.82 13.84
C LEU A 192 16.54 -3.36 15.27
N SER A 193 15.33 -3.37 15.80
CA SER A 193 15.02 -3.94 17.11
C SER A 193 13.59 -4.46 17.13
N ARG A 194 13.42 -5.63 17.76
CA ARG A 194 12.12 -6.02 18.30
C ARG A 194 12.18 -5.66 19.77
N SER A 195 11.74 -4.47 20.15
CA SER A 195 11.64 -4.13 21.58
C SER A 195 10.44 -4.87 22.16
N GLY A 196 10.69 -6.09 22.60
CA GLY A 196 9.79 -6.90 23.42
C GLY A 196 10.67 -7.87 24.18
N VAL A 197 10.67 -7.76 25.49
CA VAL A 197 11.43 -8.60 26.42
C VAL A 197 11.25 -10.09 26.06
N GLY A 198 12.35 -10.79 25.79
CA GLY A 198 12.42 -12.25 25.74
C GLY A 198 11.82 -12.94 24.51
N ASP A 199 12.67 -13.70 23.80
CA ASP A 199 12.38 -14.69 22.76
C ASP A 199 10.97 -15.33 22.78
N GLY A 200 10.05 -14.76 22.02
CA GLY A 200 8.76 -15.39 21.69
C GLY A 200 7.92 -14.57 20.72
N PRO A 201 7.01 -15.19 19.94
CA PRO A 201 5.92 -14.44 19.31
C PRO A 201 5.11 -13.73 20.39
N PHE A 202 4.83 -12.44 20.22
CA PHE A 202 3.96 -11.68 21.09
C PHE A 202 2.52 -12.17 20.89
N VAL A 203 2.18 -13.28 21.55
CA VAL A 203 0.81 -13.76 21.66
C VAL A 203 0.19 -12.97 22.78
N MET A 204 -0.71 -12.05 22.44
CA MET A 204 -1.54 -11.34 23.41
C MET A 204 -2.86 -12.09 23.57
N PRO A 205 -2.99 -13.00 24.57
CA PRO A 205 -4.27 -13.64 24.83
C PRO A 205 -5.31 -12.59 25.27
N GLY A 206 -6.54 -12.74 24.76
CA GLY A 206 -7.69 -11.89 25.10
C GLY A 206 -7.97 -10.76 24.11
N LEU A 207 -9.21 -10.29 24.09
CA LEU A 207 -9.69 -9.24 23.20
C LEU A 207 -9.03 -7.88 23.53
N PRO A 208 -8.80 -7.00 22.53
CA PRO A 208 -8.38 -5.63 22.78
C PRO A 208 -9.50 -4.84 23.50
N PRO A 209 -9.16 -3.78 24.25
CA PRO A 209 -10.16 -2.86 24.77
C PRO A 209 -10.98 -2.28 23.62
N MET A 210 -12.28 -2.06 23.84
CA MET A 210 -13.18 -1.52 22.82
C MET A 210 -14.11 -0.48 23.43
N ILE A 211 -14.16 0.72 22.85
CA ILE A 211 -15.11 1.77 23.22
C ILE A 211 -16.41 1.52 22.46
N THR A 212 -17.52 1.46 23.20
CA THR A 212 -18.88 1.31 22.67
C THR A 212 -19.67 2.63 22.71
N GLY A 213 -19.27 3.57 23.56
CA GLY A 213 -19.86 4.91 23.57
C GLY A 213 -19.26 5.85 24.60
N ILE A 214 -19.61 7.12 24.48
CA ILE A 214 -19.24 8.17 25.44
C ILE A 214 -20.52 8.81 25.98
N THR A 215 -20.62 8.94 27.30
CA THR A 215 -21.73 9.63 27.97
C THR A 215 -21.23 10.92 28.59
N LEU A 216 -21.88 12.02 28.23
CA LEU A 216 -21.61 13.37 28.73
C LEU A 216 -22.56 13.72 29.89
N PRO A 217 -22.17 14.67 30.76
CA PRO A 217 -23.04 15.12 31.83
C PRO A 217 -24.31 15.76 31.26
N HIS A 218 -25.43 15.65 31.98
CA HIS A 218 -26.73 16.21 31.58
C HIS A 218 -27.23 15.79 30.19
N ARG A 219 -26.64 14.74 29.58
CA ARG A 219 -26.93 14.29 28.20
C ARG A 219 -26.78 15.39 27.14
N GLN A 220 -25.86 16.33 27.38
CA GLN A 220 -25.57 17.40 26.43
C GLN A 220 -24.87 16.84 25.16
N PRO A 221 -24.98 17.53 24.01
CA PRO A 221 -24.47 17.04 22.73
C PRO A 221 -22.94 17.14 22.55
N SER A 222 -22.23 17.91 23.38
CA SER A 222 -20.78 18.15 23.26
C SER A 222 -20.17 18.41 24.64
N ALA A 223 -18.92 18.01 24.86
CA ALA A 223 -18.24 18.21 26.13
C ALA A 223 -17.74 19.65 26.28
N ARG A 224 -17.79 20.21 27.47
CA ARG A 224 -17.10 21.45 27.85
C ARG A 224 -15.80 21.12 28.58
N VAL A 225 -14.84 22.02 28.51
CA VAL A 225 -13.64 21.93 29.35
C VAL A 225 -14.09 21.98 30.82
N GLY A 226 -13.60 21.06 31.64
CA GLY A 226 -14.03 20.83 33.02
C GLY A 226 -15.05 19.70 33.20
N ASP A 227 -15.69 19.22 32.12
CA ASP A 227 -16.70 18.17 32.24
C ASP A 227 -16.09 16.81 32.59
N ARG A 228 -16.89 16.00 33.29
CA ARG A 228 -16.63 14.57 33.49
C ARG A 228 -17.22 13.77 32.34
N VAL A 229 -16.39 12.96 31.71
CA VAL A 229 -16.74 12.13 30.57
C VAL A 229 -16.63 10.67 30.96
N LEU A 230 -17.75 9.96 30.80
CA LEU A 230 -17.83 8.52 31.03
C LEU A 230 -17.66 7.79 29.70
N VAL A 231 -16.51 7.16 29.52
CA VAL A 231 -16.21 6.27 28.40
C VAL A 231 -16.73 4.88 28.74
N ARG A 232 -17.62 4.34 27.90
CA ARG A 232 -18.20 3.00 28.04
C ARG A 232 -17.61 2.07 26.99
N GLY A 233 -17.44 0.81 27.35
CA GLY A 233 -16.79 -0.15 26.50
C GLY A 233 -16.65 -1.52 27.12
N GLU A 234 -15.64 -2.25 26.66
CA GLU A 234 -15.31 -3.60 27.08
C GLU A 234 -13.80 -3.76 27.22
N HIS A 235 -13.39 -4.69 28.08
CA HIS A 235 -12.01 -5.06 28.33
C HIS A 235 -11.09 -3.92 28.81
N PHE A 236 -11.65 -2.95 29.54
CA PHE A 236 -10.88 -1.84 30.16
C PHE A 236 -10.15 -2.24 31.45
N ALA A 237 -10.33 -3.48 31.94
CA ALA A 237 -9.61 -3.96 33.11
C ALA A 237 -8.10 -4.13 32.82
N GLY A 238 -7.28 -3.52 33.67
CA GLY A 238 -5.81 -3.60 33.64
C GLY A 238 -5.19 -2.90 34.85
N ASP A 239 -3.86 -2.98 34.96
CA ASP A 239 -3.08 -2.45 36.08
C ASP A 239 -3.03 -0.92 36.04
N ALA A 240 -2.96 -0.35 34.83
CA ALA A 240 -3.11 1.08 34.62
C ALA A 240 -3.96 1.34 33.37
N VAL A 241 -4.83 2.33 33.45
CA VAL A 241 -5.69 2.74 32.34
C VAL A 241 -5.51 4.22 32.11
N THR A 242 -5.38 4.62 30.86
CA THR A 242 -5.26 6.01 30.42
C THR A 242 -6.28 6.30 29.33
N VAL A 243 -6.90 7.48 29.36
CA VAL A 243 -7.77 7.94 28.28
C VAL A 243 -6.99 8.93 27.44
N GLN A 244 -6.70 8.57 26.20
CA GLN A 244 -5.92 9.36 25.28
C GLN A 244 -6.83 10.15 24.35
N LEU A 245 -6.66 11.47 24.30
CA LEU A 245 -7.39 12.37 23.40
C LEU A 245 -6.45 12.97 22.36
N ARG A 246 -6.82 12.87 21.08
CA ARG A 246 -6.05 13.37 19.95
C ARG A 246 -6.85 14.45 19.21
N HIS A 247 -6.15 15.52 18.84
CA HIS A 247 -6.67 16.59 18.01
C HIS A 247 -5.77 16.78 16.78
N PRO A 248 -6.31 17.00 15.57
CA PRO A 248 -5.50 17.13 14.36
C PRO A 248 -4.46 18.26 14.41
N LEU A 249 -4.75 19.34 15.16
CA LEU A 249 -3.87 20.51 15.29
C LEU A 249 -2.86 20.41 16.44
N LEU A 250 -2.81 19.30 17.19
CA LEU A 250 -1.85 19.10 18.27
C LEU A 250 -0.86 17.99 17.92
N ALA A 251 0.43 18.26 18.08
CA ALA A 251 1.49 17.30 17.80
C ALA A 251 1.53 16.12 18.79
N LYS A 252 1.07 16.34 20.02
CA LYS A 252 1.03 15.32 21.08
C LYS A 252 -0.41 15.12 21.56
N PRO A 253 -0.83 13.86 21.81
CA PRO A 253 -2.09 13.60 22.47
C PRO A 253 -2.09 14.13 23.91
N ILE A 254 -3.29 14.34 24.44
CA ILE A 254 -3.53 14.60 25.86
C ILE A 254 -3.90 13.28 26.51
N ASP A 255 -3.10 12.82 27.46
CA ASP A 255 -3.38 11.63 28.24
C ASP A 255 -4.04 12.02 29.56
N LEU A 256 -5.27 11.54 29.77
CA LEU A 256 -6.02 11.77 31.00
C LEU A 256 -6.01 10.51 31.86
N VAL A 257 -5.89 10.73 33.17
CA VAL A 257 -5.97 9.69 34.17
C VAL A 257 -7.45 9.52 34.60
N PRO A 258 -7.93 8.28 34.80
CA PRO A 258 -9.24 8.04 35.37
C PRO A 258 -9.38 8.69 36.75
N GLN A 259 -10.54 9.30 37.01
CA GLN A 259 -10.83 9.94 38.31
C GLN A 259 -11.14 8.92 39.41
N VAL A 260 -11.62 7.75 39.01
CA VAL A 260 -12.01 6.62 39.86
C VAL A 260 -11.38 5.36 39.26
N PRO A 261 -11.06 4.33 40.07
CA PRO A 261 -10.60 3.05 39.53
C PRO A 261 -11.51 2.56 38.40
N PRO A 262 -10.96 2.32 37.20
CA PRO A 262 -11.73 1.91 36.03
C PRO A 262 -12.33 0.53 36.25
N SER A 263 -13.53 0.30 35.71
CA SER A 263 -14.14 -1.02 35.67
C SER A 263 -13.77 -1.74 34.37
N ALA A 264 -14.18 -3.01 34.22
CA ALA A 264 -14.00 -3.71 32.95
C ALA A 264 -14.77 -3.09 31.77
N THR A 265 -15.79 -2.26 32.05
CA THR A 265 -16.74 -1.74 31.04
C THR A 265 -16.87 -0.22 31.02
N SER A 266 -16.21 0.49 31.94
CA SER A 266 -16.31 1.94 32.01
C SER A 266 -15.08 2.61 32.63
N VAL A 267 -14.74 3.77 32.07
CA VAL A 267 -13.70 4.67 32.58
C VAL A 267 -14.27 6.07 32.65
N GLU A 268 -14.17 6.72 33.81
CA GLU A 268 -14.56 8.12 33.98
C GLU A 268 -13.32 9.00 34.08
N THR A 269 -13.27 10.06 33.29
CA THR A 269 -12.18 11.04 33.31
C THR A 269 -12.72 12.47 33.22
N MET A 270 -11.91 13.46 33.54
CA MET A 270 -12.28 14.87 33.52
C MET A 270 -11.45 15.61 32.48
N LEU A 271 -12.09 16.43 31.63
CA LEU A 271 -11.37 17.32 30.70
C LEU A 271 -10.71 18.44 31.50
N SER A 272 -9.53 18.17 32.07
CA SER A 272 -8.85 19.09 32.98
C SER A 272 -8.60 20.46 32.33
N PRO A 273 -8.98 21.58 32.98
CA PRO A 273 -8.83 22.92 32.42
C PRO A 273 -7.37 23.31 32.17
N ASP A 274 -6.41 22.59 32.75
CA ASP A 274 -4.98 22.86 32.59
C ASP A 274 -4.35 22.28 31.33
N SER A 275 -5.09 21.45 30.61
CA SER A 275 -4.62 20.88 29.34
C SER A 275 -4.85 21.85 28.18
N PRO A 276 -4.02 21.78 27.12
CA PRO A 276 -4.11 22.69 25.97
C PRO A 276 -5.27 22.31 25.04
N TRP A 277 -6.51 22.38 25.55
CA TRP A 277 -7.71 22.08 24.78
C TRP A 277 -7.88 23.05 23.60
N LEU A 278 -8.57 22.56 22.58
CA LEU A 278 -9.04 23.30 21.43
C LEU A 278 -10.49 22.92 21.21
N ALA A 279 -11.31 23.87 20.75
CA ALA A 279 -12.70 23.60 20.40
C ALA A 279 -12.73 22.81 19.08
N GLY A 280 -13.66 21.86 18.94
CA GLY A 280 -13.77 21.03 17.74
C GLY A 280 -13.86 19.53 18.05
N PHE A 281 -13.64 18.72 17.03
CA PHE A 281 -13.71 17.26 17.14
C PHE A 281 -12.36 16.65 17.55
N TRP A 282 -12.42 15.80 18.56
CA TRP A 282 -11.33 15.01 19.08
C TRP A 282 -11.59 13.52 18.84
N THR A 283 -10.52 12.73 18.80
CA THR A 283 -10.63 11.26 18.89
C THR A 283 -10.17 10.78 20.26
N VAL A 284 -10.94 9.88 20.85
CA VAL A 284 -10.71 9.30 22.18
C VAL A 284 -10.34 7.83 22.03
N ALA A 285 -9.27 7.41 22.68
CA ALA A 285 -8.86 6.02 22.80
C ALA A 285 -8.58 5.68 24.28
N VAL A 286 -8.76 4.43 24.67
CA VAL A 286 -8.41 3.93 26.00
C VAL A 286 -7.17 3.05 25.90
N GLY A 287 -6.10 3.47 26.57
CA GLY A 287 -4.89 2.70 26.80
C GLY A 287 -5.01 1.86 28.06
N VAL A 288 -4.71 0.57 27.98
CA VAL A 288 -4.74 -0.37 29.12
C VAL A 288 -3.39 -1.07 29.21
N LEU A 289 -2.64 -0.77 30.26
CA LEU A 289 -1.43 -1.47 30.65
C LEU A 289 -1.81 -2.68 31.51
N ARG A 290 -1.34 -3.87 31.14
CA ARG A 290 -1.55 -5.10 31.93
C ARG A 290 -0.27 -5.54 32.64
N ALA A 291 -0.40 -6.38 33.68
CA ALA A 291 0.70 -6.98 34.45
C ALA A 291 1.87 -7.56 33.62
N SER A 292 1.58 -8.06 32.42
CA SER A 292 2.60 -8.49 31.44
C SER A 292 3.54 -7.38 30.93
N GLY A 293 3.28 -6.11 31.26
CA GLY A 293 3.95 -4.94 30.67
C GLY A 293 3.43 -4.56 29.27
N SER A 294 2.43 -5.26 28.74
CA SER A 294 1.83 -4.95 27.43
C SER A 294 0.81 -3.81 27.53
N MET A 295 0.97 -2.80 26.67
CA MET A 295 -0.02 -1.73 26.47
C MET A 295 -0.98 -2.12 25.35
N ARG A 296 -2.28 -2.06 25.62
CA ARG A 296 -3.34 -2.22 24.61
C ARG A 296 -4.03 -0.90 24.39
N VAL A 297 -4.38 -0.58 23.16
CA VAL A 297 -5.15 0.62 22.82
C VAL A 297 -6.46 0.19 22.16
N SER A 298 -7.54 0.87 22.49
CA SER A 298 -8.85 0.60 21.92
C SER A 298 -9.00 1.13 20.49
N ASN A 299 -10.15 0.86 19.88
CA ASN A 299 -10.63 1.70 18.78
C ASN A 299 -10.74 3.16 19.22
N GLU A 300 -10.78 4.06 18.24
CA GLU A 300 -11.02 5.48 18.46
C GLU A 300 -12.52 5.80 18.41
N PHE A 301 -12.96 6.73 19.26
CA PHE A 301 -14.35 7.22 19.31
C PHE A 301 -14.37 8.75 19.22
N PRO A 302 -15.26 9.37 18.43
CA PRO A 302 -15.30 10.83 18.30
C PRO A 302 -15.87 11.49 19.56
N LEU A 303 -15.27 12.62 19.94
CA LEU A 303 -15.75 13.50 21.01
C LEU A 303 -15.75 14.94 20.51
N ALA A 304 -16.91 15.60 20.57
CA ALA A 304 -17.01 17.02 20.29
C ALA A 304 -16.70 17.82 21.57
N VAL A 305 -15.72 18.73 21.51
CA VAL A 305 -15.43 19.69 22.58
C VAL A 305 -15.97 21.06 22.17
N ALA A 306 -16.99 21.53 22.87
CA ALA A 306 -17.71 22.75 22.56
C ALA A 306 -16.94 24.00 22.98
N PRO A 307 -16.98 25.07 22.16
CA PRO A 307 -16.53 26.38 22.60
C PRO A 307 -17.49 26.95 23.66
N ILE A 308 -16.93 27.65 24.64
CA ILE A 308 -17.63 28.39 25.69
C ILE A 308 -17.41 29.88 25.43
N ILE A 309 -18.49 30.63 25.36
CA ILE A 309 -18.43 32.10 25.32
C ILE A 309 -18.33 32.57 26.77
N SER A 310 -17.14 32.98 27.20
CA SER A 310 -16.87 33.44 28.58
C SER A 310 -17.00 34.94 28.75
N GLY A 311 -17.02 35.69 27.65
CA GLY A 311 -17.24 37.14 27.64
C GLY A 311 -17.91 37.57 26.33
N LEU A 312 -18.81 38.53 26.42
CA LEU A 312 -19.58 39.04 25.30
C LEU A 312 -19.81 40.55 25.48
N ASP A 313 -19.44 41.34 24.47
CA ASP A 313 -19.53 42.80 24.51
C ASP A 313 -19.82 43.37 23.10
N PRO A 314 -20.80 44.27 22.95
CA PRO A 314 -21.77 44.73 23.95
C PRO A 314 -22.91 43.72 24.17
N LEU A 315 -23.49 43.71 25.38
CA LEU A 315 -24.72 42.96 25.70
C LEU A 315 -26.01 43.70 25.31
N GLU A 316 -25.96 45.03 25.18
CA GLU A 316 -27.07 45.86 24.72
C GLU A 316 -26.56 46.90 23.72
N VAL A 317 -27.24 47.04 22.58
CA VAL A 317 -26.82 47.96 21.50
C VAL A 317 -28.02 48.36 20.64
N SER A 318 -27.99 49.56 20.06
CA SER A 318 -29.05 50.03 19.16
C SER A 318 -29.05 49.28 17.82
N ALA A 319 -30.23 49.23 17.18
CA ALA A 319 -30.40 48.65 15.86
C ALA A 319 -29.45 49.29 14.82
N GLY A 320 -28.94 48.49 13.88
CA GLY A 320 -28.01 48.94 12.85
C GLY A 320 -26.80 48.03 12.64
N ASN A 321 -25.63 48.62 12.39
CA ASN A 321 -24.37 47.91 12.18
C ASN A 321 -23.58 47.87 13.49
N VAL A 322 -23.26 46.67 13.97
CA VAL A 322 -22.62 46.44 15.27
C VAL A 322 -21.36 45.62 15.09
N SER A 323 -20.33 45.98 15.88
CA SER A 323 -19.15 45.15 16.08
C SER A 323 -19.30 44.42 17.41
N LEU A 324 -19.43 43.09 17.37
CA LEU A 324 -19.57 42.24 18.54
C LEU A 324 -18.22 41.58 18.85
N SER A 325 -17.71 41.78 20.05
CA SER A 325 -16.52 41.11 20.57
C SER A 325 -16.93 40.00 21.53
N LEU A 326 -16.39 38.81 21.34
CA LEU A 326 -16.59 37.69 22.27
C LEU A 326 -15.27 37.01 22.63
N THR A 327 -15.23 36.43 23.83
CA THR A 327 -14.11 35.63 24.33
C THR A 327 -14.51 34.16 24.30
N CYS A 328 -13.74 33.35 23.58
CA CYS A 328 -13.94 31.92 23.45
C CYS A 328 -12.91 31.13 24.28
N VAL A 329 -13.40 30.14 25.04
CA VAL A 329 -12.58 29.15 25.76
C VAL A 329 -13.11 27.75 25.41
N PRO A 330 -12.27 26.78 25.02
CA PRO A 330 -10.82 26.89 24.82
C PRO A 330 -10.44 27.73 23.60
N ALA A 331 -9.14 28.06 23.50
CA ALA A 331 -8.58 28.87 22.43
C ALA A 331 -8.79 28.25 21.05
N VAL A 332 -8.86 29.11 20.04
CA VAL A 332 -9.15 28.73 18.66
C VAL A 332 -7.93 29.04 17.79
N ARG A 333 -7.40 28.08 17.04
CA ARG A 333 -6.22 28.29 16.19
C ARG A 333 -6.58 28.98 14.88
N GLY A 334 -5.60 29.63 14.25
CA GLY A 334 -5.70 30.30 12.95
C GLY A 334 -6.33 29.44 11.83
N ASP A 335 -6.05 28.13 11.86
CA ASP A 335 -6.53 27.19 10.83
C ASP A 335 -7.96 26.68 11.09
N GLN A 336 -8.58 27.01 12.23
CA GLN A 336 -9.92 26.54 12.58
C GLN A 336 -10.99 27.43 11.96
N ARG A 337 -12.08 26.80 11.52
CA ARG A 337 -13.22 27.53 10.92
C ARG A 337 -14.15 28.02 12.02
N VAL A 338 -14.24 29.35 12.14
CA VAL A 338 -15.04 30.03 13.17
C VAL A 338 -16.21 30.78 12.55
N MET A 339 -17.40 30.56 13.09
CA MET A 339 -18.62 31.22 12.67
C MET A 339 -19.49 31.62 13.86
N LEU A 340 -20.02 32.83 13.84
CA LEU A 340 -21.08 33.27 14.76
C LEU A 340 -22.44 32.88 14.17
N ILE A 341 -23.26 32.19 14.94
CA ILE A 341 -24.65 31.90 14.61
C ILE A 341 -25.51 32.92 15.37
N TRP A 342 -26.15 33.81 14.61
CA TRP A 342 -26.98 34.90 15.11
C TRP A 342 -28.38 34.79 14.52
N GLY A 343 -29.35 34.35 15.31
CA GLY A 343 -30.69 34.02 14.79
C GLY A 343 -30.60 32.95 13.69
N ASP A 344 -31.01 33.32 12.48
CA ASP A 344 -30.96 32.53 11.25
C ASP A 344 -29.70 32.78 10.39
N ARG A 345 -28.85 33.71 10.80
CA ARG A 345 -27.64 34.11 10.05
C ARG A 345 -26.40 33.43 10.59
N THR A 346 -25.47 33.18 9.68
CA THR A 346 -24.10 32.72 10.01
C THR A 346 -23.12 33.79 9.55
N ILE A 347 -22.26 34.27 10.45
CA ILE A 347 -21.36 35.41 10.23
C ILE A 347 -19.92 34.94 10.46
N ALA A 348 -19.04 35.17 9.48
CA ALA A 348 -17.63 34.83 9.59
C ALA A 348 -16.90 35.76 10.58
N VAL A 349 -15.87 35.22 11.23
CA VAL A 349 -14.99 36.02 12.09
C VAL A 349 -14.32 37.13 11.27
N TYR A 350 -14.39 38.36 11.78
CA TYR A 350 -13.74 39.51 11.16
C TYR A 350 -12.29 39.65 11.61
N GLU A 351 -12.05 39.47 12.91
CA GLU A 351 -10.72 39.55 13.52
C GLU A 351 -10.61 38.57 14.68
N MET A 352 -9.45 37.94 14.82
CA MET A 352 -9.13 37.02 15.90
C MET A 352 -7.81 37.40 16.54
N SER A 353 -7.78 37.46 17.87
CA SER A 353 -6.57 37.71 18.65
C SER A 353 -6.49 36.78 19.86
N HIS A 354 -5.28 36.59 20.35
CA HIS A 354 -4.96 35.78 21.52
C HIS A 354 -4.45 36.71 22.63
N PRO A 355 -5.20 36.91 23.71
CA PRO A 355 -4.73 37.70 24.84
C PRO A 355 -3.45 37.10 25.41
N GLU A 356 -2.42 37.92 25.64
CA GLU A 356 -1.17 37.46 26.27
C GLU A 356 -1.42 36.98 27.72
N ASP A 357 -2.40 37.58 28.39
CA ASP A 357 -2.77 37.28 29.79
C ASP A 357 -3.49 35.93 29.95
N ASP A 358 -4.13 35.41 28.89
CA ASP A 358 -4.79 34.10 28.90
C ASP A 358 -4.63 33.36 27.55
N PRO A 359 -3.59 32.51 27.42
CA PRO A 359 -3.35 31.75 26.20
C PRO A 359 -4.39 30.65 25.95
N ARG A 360 -5.27 30.37 26.92
CA ARG A 360 -6.37 29.39 26.79
C ARG A 360 -7.63 30.02 26.21
N ALA A 361 -7.63 31.34 26.00
CA ALA A 361 -8.75 32.08 25.42
C ALA A 361 -8.42 32.62 24.03
N SER A 362 -9.46 32.98 23.27
CA SER A 362 -9.33 33.72 22.01
C SER A 362 -10.39 34.79 21.94
N ARG A 363 -10.00 36.00 21.57
CA ARG A 363 -10.92 37.12 21.37
C ARG A 363 -11.30 37.17 19.90
N LEU A 364 -12.59 37.13 19.64
CA LEU A 364 -13.17 37.05 18.30
C LEU A 364 -14.09 38.25 18.09
N THR A 365 -13.86 38.98 16.99
CA THR A 365 -14.66 40.13 16.61
C THR A 365 -15.49 39.80 15.39
N PHE A 366 -16.77 40.15 15.42
CA PHE A 366 -17.74 39.94 14.34
C PHE A 366 -18.40 41.26 13.96
N ARG A 367 -18.60 41.48 12.66
CA ARG A 367 -19.33 42.65 12.14
C ARG A 367 -20.70 42.20 11.67
N ILE A 368 -21.73 42.65 12.37
CA ILE A 368 -23.12 42.32 12.09
C ILE A 368 -23.78 43.56 11.48
N ARG A 369 -24.44 43.39 10.34
CA ARG A 369 -25.12 44.49 9.62
C ARG A 369 -26.62 44.30 9.67
N GLU A 370 -27.36 45.42 9.65
CA GLU A 370 -28.82 45.44 9.54
C GLU A 370 -29.52 44.69 10.68
N LEU A 371 -29.11 44.96 11.92
CA LEU A 371 -29.76 44.40 13.10
C LEU A 371 -31.10 45.08 13.37
N THR A 372 -32.14 44.26 13.55
CA THR A 372 -33.47 44.71 14.00
C THR A 372 -33.59 44.60 15.53
N PRO A 373 -34.46 45.39 16.18
CA PRO A 373 -34.73 45.27 17.62
C PRO A 373 -35.21 43.88 18.00
N GLY A 374 -34.69 43.34 19.11
CA GLY A 374 -34.96 41.97 19.56
C GLY A 374 -33.93 41.44 20.54
N VAL A 375 -34.15 40.25 21.10
CA VAL A 375 -33.18 39.56 21.95
C VAL A 375 -32.66 38.36 21.17
N TYR A 376 -31.34 38.31 20.97
CA TYR A 376 -30.70 37.30 20.14
C TYR A 376 -29.77 36.43 20.98
N PRO A 377 -30.02 35.11 21.08
CA PRO A 377 -29.04 34.20 21.66
C PRO A 377 -27.84 34.08 20.73
N VAL A 378 -26.65 34.13 21.30
CA VAL A 378 -25.39 34.07 20.59
C VAL A 378 -24.82 32.66 20.66
N ARG A 379 -24.50 32.09 19.50
CA ARG A 379 -23.84 30.79 19.41
C ARG A 379 -22.57 30.90 18.58
N LEU A 380 -21.54 30.18 18.98
CA LEU A 380 -20.28 30.09 18.26
C LEU A 380 -20.12 28.68 17.70
N ARG A 381 -19.75 28.57 16.43
CA ARG A 381 -19.39 27.30 15.79
C ARG A 381 -17.89 27.32 15.50
N VAL A 382 -17.18 26.32 16.02
CA VAL A 382 -15.75 26.10 15.74
C VAL A 382 -15.57 24.70 15.16
N ASP A 383 -15.06 24.60 13.94
CA ASP A 383 -14.85 23.34 13.20
C ASP A 383 -16.07 22.39 13.19
N GLY A 384 -17.26 22.96 13.17
CA GLY A 384 -18.53 22.22 13.12
C GLY A 384 -19.13 21.86 14.47
N VAL A 385 -18.47 22.22 15.59
CA VAL A 385 -19.02 22.06 16.94
C VAL A 385 -19.61 23.37 17.43
N ASP A 386 -20.85 23.32 17.91
CA ASP A 386 -21.59 24.49 18.40
C ASP A 386 -21.40 24.72 19.90
N SER A 387 -21.34 25.99 20.30
CA SER A 387 -21.52 26.39 21.69
C SER A 387 -22.96 26.11 22.12
N MET A 388 -23.13 25.80 23.40
CA MET A 388 -24.42 25.52 24.00
C MET A 388 -24.81 26.73 24.85
N PRO A 389 -25.77 27.58 24.41
CA PRO A 389 -26.19 28.77 25.16
C PRO A 389 -27.25 28.49 26.21
N VAL A 390 -27.74 27.24 26.25
CA VAL A 390 -28.70 26.78 27.23
C VAL A 390 -27.95 26.17 28.40
N ASP A 391 -28.31 26.60 29.61
CA ASP A 391 -27.96 25.89 30.82
C ASP A 391 -28.87 24.66 30.94
N VAL A 392 -28.32 23.51 30.54
CA VAL A 392 -28.97 22.20 30.60
C VAL A 392 -29.04 21.64 32.02
N SER A 393 -28.40 22.27 33.00
CA SER A 393 -28.48 21.90 34.42
C SER A 393 -29.66 22.57 35.15
N ALA A 394 -30.18 23.68 34.63
CA ALA A 394 -31.32 24.39 35.17
C ALA A 394 -32.65 23.69 34.84
N VAL A 395 -33.61 23.71 35.78
CA VAL A 395 -34.97 23.20 35.59
C VAL A 395 -35.98 24.32 35.93
N PRO A 396 -36.71 24.89 34.95
CA PRO A 396 -36.65 24.60 33.50
C PRO A 396 -35.32 25.06 32.88
N MET A 397 -34.96 24.50 31.73
CA MET A 397 -33.78 24.93 30.98
C MET A 397 -33.90 26.41 30.62
N GLN A 398 -32.84 27.18 30.86
CA GLN A 398 -32.79 28.61 30.57
C GLN A 398 -31.61 28.93 29.67
N VAL A 399 -31.77 29.93 28.80
CA VAL A 399 -30.66 30.46 28.01
C VAL A 399 -29.86 31.39 28.92
N ASP A 400 -28.53 31.22 28.94
CA ASP A 400 -27.63 32.05 29.72
C ASP A 400 -27.81 33.54 29.33
N PRO A 401 -28.20 34.41 30.28
CA PRO A 401 -28.35 35.85 30.02
C PRO A 401 -27.06 36.50 29.51
N GLN A 402 -25.88 35.95 29.85
CA GLN A 402 -24.58 36.44 29.37
C GLN A 402 -24.24 35.97 27.94
N GLN A 403 -25.08 35.12 27.34
CA GLN A 403 -24.99 34.69 25.95
C GLN A 403 -26.19 35.18 25.11
N GLN A 404 -26.78 36.30 25.50
CA GLN A 404 -27.80 37.00 24.73
C GLN A 404 -27.42 38.46 24.53
N VAL A 405 -27.69 38.99 23.34
CA VAL A 405 -27.55 40.42 23.06
C VAL A 405 -28.91 41.02 22.80
N ARG A 406 -29.20 42.13 23.50
CA ARG A 406 -30.42 42.90 23.33
C ARG A 406 -30.19 44.03 22.33
N ILE A 407 -30.95 44.00 21.25
CA ILE A 407 -30.99 45.07 20.26
C ILE A 407 -32.15 46.00 20.59
N THR A 408 -31.85 47.25 20.89
CA THR A 408 -32.84 48.29 21.21
C THR A 408 -33.24 49.08 19.97
N VAL A 409 -34.39 49.74 20.06
CA VAL A 409 -34.82 50.75 19.07
C VAL A 409 -33.79 51.89 19.10
N PRO A 410 -33.39 52.43 17.93
CA PRO A 410 -32.37 53.48 17.84
C PRO A 410 -32.72 54.76 18.58
#